data_AF-A0A942UB07-F1
#
_entry.id   AF-A0A942UB07-F1
#
_cell.length_a   1.000
_cell.length_b   1.000
_cell.length_c   1.000
_cell.angle_alpha   90.00
_cell.angle_beta   90.00
_cell.angle_gamma   90.00
#
_symmetry.space_group_name_H-M   'P 1'
#
loop_
_entity.id
_entity.type
_entity.pdbx_description
1 polymer ?
#
loop_
_entity_poly.entity_id
_entity_poly.type
_entity_poly.pdbx_seq_one_letter_code
_entity_poly.pdbx_strand_id
1 'polypeptide(L)'
;MKTVTVNKLQLKKHLSLIEQITLKEFLYTWVGSSTKGLDDFFHLEYTEDVFAKMEKTSNDTDLLISDDDYFRYITVTEDNQIVIGVLDMNSELKHRIISPDDIK
;
A
#
# COMPACT_ATOMS: atom_id res chain seq x y z
N MET A 1 11.07 -9.06 2.74
CA MET A 1 10.26 -7.98 3.38
C MET A 1 10.96 -7.41 4.61
N LYS A 2 11.19 -6.09 4.66
CA LYS A 2 11.80 -5.40 5.81
C LYS A 2 10.77 -4.46 6.45
N THR A 3 10.44 -4.69 7.73
CA THR A 3 9.57 -3.82 8.51
C THR A 3 10.35 -2.57 8.92
N VAL A 4 9.80 -1.39 8.64
CA VAL A 4 10.42 -0.11 8.96
C VAL A 4 9.43 0.82 9.65
N THR A 5 9.95 1.77 10.41
CA THR A 5 9.13 2.81 11.03
C THR A 5 9.04 3.99 10.07
N VAL A 6 7.82 4.48 9.79
CA VAL A 6 7.54 5.58 8.87
C VAL A 6 8.36 6.84 9.12
N ASN A 7 8.72 7.11 10.38
CA ASN A 7 9.50 8.29 10.78
C ASN A 7 10.93 8.32 10.17
N LYS A 8 11.46 7.17 9.74
CA LYS A 8 12.76 7.07 9.07
C LYS A 8 12.66 7.09 7.54
N LEU A 9 11.45 7.05 6.99
CA LEU A 9 11.19 7.07 5.56
C LEU A 9 10.91 8.50 5.12
N GLN A 10 11.67 8.98 4.13
CA GLN A 10 11.34 10.22 3.44
C GLN A 10 10.20 9.93 2.48
N LEU A 11 8.97 10.17 2.92
CA LEU A 11 7.76 9.96 2.10
C LEU A 11 7.53 11.15 1.18
N LYS A 12 7.11 10.87 -0.05
CA LYS A 12 6.72 11.93 -0.97
C LYS A 12 5.47 12.63 -0.47
N LYS A 13 5.47 13.96 -0.57
CA LYS A 13 4.30 14.79 -0.29
C LYS A 13 3.28 14.79 -1.42
N HIS A 14 3.71 14.45 -2.62
CA HIS A 14 2.90 14.39 -3.83
C HIS A 14 3.33 13.19 -4.68
N LEU A 15 2.36 12.42 -5.20
CA LEU A 15 2.60 11.37 -6.18
C LEU A 15 2.10 11.83 -7.54
N SER A 16 2.99 11.72 -8.52
CA SER A 16 2.67 11.95 -9.92
C SER A 16 1.63 10.94 -10.41
N LEU A 17 0.89 11.26 -11.48
CA LEU A 17 -0.07 10.33 -12.09
C LEU A 17 0.56 8.98 -12.46
N ILE A 18 1.81 8.99 -12.91
CA ILE A 18 2.56 7.76 -13.22
C ILE A 18 2.77 6.93 -11.95
N GLU A 19 3.20 7.55 -10.85
CA GLU A 19 3.40 6.86 -9.56
C GLU A 19 2.08 6.29 -9.04
N GLN A 20 1.00 7.07 -9.13
CA GLN A 20 -0.35 6.63 -8.78
C GLN A 20 -0.79 5.40 -9.59
N ILE A 21 -0.53 5.38 -10.89
CA ILE A 21 -0.80 4.22 -11.76
C ILE A 21 0.08 3.03 -11.36
N THR A 22 1.38 3.27 -11.19
CA THR A 22 2.34 2.23 -10.76
C THR A 22 1.94 1.60 -9.44
N LEU A 23 1.46 2.38 -8.45
CA LEU A 23 1.00 1.84 -7.17
C LEU A 23 -0.22 0.94 -7.32
N LYS A 24 -1.18 1.33 -8.19
CA LYS A 24 -2.35 0.50 -8.48
C LYS A 24 -1.97 -0.80 -9.18
N GLU A 25 -1.12 -0.72 -10.21
CA GLU A 25 -0.60 -1.90 -10.91
C GLU A 25 0.22 -2.80 -9.98
N PHE A 26 1.04 -2.20 -9.10
CA PHE A 26 1.81 -2.93 -8.11
C PHE A 26 0.91 -3.72 -7.17
N LEU A 27 -0.11 -3.08 -6.59
CA LEU A 27 -1.09 -3.75 -5.73
C LEU A 27 -1.79 -4.89 -6.48
N TYR A 28 -2.13 -4.67 -7.74
CA TYR A 28 -2.75 -5.68 -8.60
C TYR A 28 -1.86 -6.92 -8.78
N THR A 29 -0.59 -6.72 -9.11
CA THR A 29 0.39 -7.81 -9.25
C THR A 29 0.66 -8.49 -7.92
N TRP A 30 0.78 -7.73 -6.84
CA TRP A 30 1.19 -8.25 -5.54
C TRP A 30 0.10 -9.06 -4.83
N VAL A 31 -1.17 -8.67 -4.96
CA VAL A 31 -2.32 -9.46 -4.46
C VAL A 31 -2.57 -10.71 -5.33
N GLY A 32 -1.97 -10.77 -6.52
CA GLY A 32 -1.85 -11.98 -7.33
C GLY A 32 -3.18 -12.57 -7.79
N SER A 33 -3.78 -12.01 -8.85
CA SER A 33 -4.75 -12.65 -9.79
C SER A 33 -5.81 -13.66 -9.29
N SER A 34 -6.13 -13.74 -8.00
CA SER A 34 -6.98 -14.82 -7.45
C SER A 34 -8.31 -14.35 -6.86
N THR A 35 -8.70 -13.10 -7.10
CA THR A 35 -10.04 -12.63 -6.77
C THR A 35 -10.69 -12.03 -8.00
N LYS A 36 -11.52 -12.83 -8.67
CA LYS A 36 -12.53 -12.36 -9.62
C LYS A 36 -13.26 -11.17 -9.00
N GLY A 37 -13.10 -9.96 -9.55
CA GLY A 37 -13.90 -8.79 -9.21
C GLY A 37 -13.21 -7.62 -8.51
N LEU A 38 -11.88 -7.45 -8.61
CA LEU A 38 -11.14 -6.38 -7.88
C LEU A 38 -11.42 -4.93 -8.31
N ASP A 39 -12.10 -4.68 -9.44
CA ASP A 39 -12.50 -3.31 -9.83
C ASP A 39 -13.43 -2.67 -8.77
N ASP A 40 -14.13 -3.50 -7.98
CA ASP A 40 -15.04 -3.10 -6.90
C ASP A 40 -14.36 -3.07 -5.50
N PHE A 41 -13.21 -3.75 -5.32
CA PHE A 41 -12.60 -3.96 -3.99
C PHE A 41 -11.56 -2.90 -3.58
N PHE A 42 -10.95 -2.23 -4.55
CA PHE A 42 -9.95 -1.19 -4.33
C PHE A 42 -10.53 0.19 -4.66
N HIS A 43 -11.53 0.62 -3.88
CA HIS A 43 -11.80 2.05 -3.70
C HIS A 43 -10.60 2.66 -2.96
N LEU A 44 -9.51 2.88 -3.70
CA LEU A 44 -8.33 3.57 -3.26
C LEU A 44 -8.53 5.04 -3.56
N GLU A 45 -8.59 5.84 -2.52
CA GLU A 45 -8.59 7.28 -2.63
C GLU A 45 -7.16 7.79 -2.50
N TYR A 46 -6.80 8.70 -3.40
CA TYR A 46 -5.55 9.43 -3.31
C TYR A 46 -5.73 10.58 -2.32
N THR A 47 -4.93 10.58 -1.26
CA THR A 47 -4.96 11.61 -0.23
C THR A 47 -3.56 12.17 0.02
N GLU A 48 -3.49 13.46 0.35
CA GLU A 48 -2.24 14.22 0.53
C GLU A 48 -2.21 14.93 1.88
N ASP A 49 -2.60 14.23 2.95
CA ASP A 49 -2.75 14.84 4.28
C ASP A 49 -1.40 15.18 4.92
N VAL A 50 -0.64 14.15 5.34
CA VAL A 50 0.74 14.29 5.86
C VAL A 50 1.78 13.96 4.78
N PHE A 51 1.44 13.03 3.91
CA PHE A 51 2.19 12.55 2.76
C PHE A 51 1.21 12.02 1.73
N ALA A 52 1.67 11.89 0.49
CA ALA A 52 0.84 11.39 -0.59
C ALA A 52 0.72 9.86 -0.50
N LYS A 53 -0.51 9.38 -0.39
CA LYS A 53 -0.83 7.96 -0.21
C LYS A 53 -2.09 7.60 -0.96
N MET A 54 -2.21 6.32 -1.28
CA MET A 54 -3.44 5.71 -1.73
C MET A 54 -3.96 4.85 -0.59
N GLU A 55 -5.05 5.29 0.03
CA GLU A 55 -5.68 4.59 1.14
C GLU A 55 -7.02 4.00 0.73
N LYS A 56 -7.36 2.88 1.36
CA LYS A 56 -8.67 2.26 1.14
C LYS A 56 -9.74 3.08 1.87
N THR A 57 -10.74 3.58 1.14
CA THR A 57 -11.88 4.32 1.72
C THR A 57 -13.07 3.43 2.09
N SER A 58 -13.15 2.21 1.53
CA SER A 58 -14.26 1.29 1.84
C SER A 58 -13.93 0.36 3.00
N ASN A 59 -14.86 0.27 3.96
CA ASN A 59 -14.78 -0.62 5.13
C ASN A 59 -15.21 -2.07 4.81
N ASP A 60 -15.54 -2.37 3.56
CA ASP A 60 -16.31 -3.57 3.17
C ASP A 60 -15.47 -4.85 3.10
N THR A 61 -14.15 -4.73 3.01
CA THR A 61 -13.26 -5.91 2.98
C THR A 61 -11.86 -5.50 3.34
N ASP A 62 -11.41 -5.73 4.57
CA ASP A 62 -9.99 -5.59 4.86
C ASP A 62 -9.21 -6.53 3.93
N LEU A 63 -8.40 -5.94 3.05
CA LEU A 63 -7.61 -6.71 2.11
C LEU A 63 -6.52 -7.40 2.92
N LEU A 64 -6.71 -8.69 3.18
CA LEU A 64 -5.69 -9.53 3.81
C LEU A 64 -4.51 -9.65 2.85
N ILE A 65 -3.41 -9.06 3.27
CA ILE A 65 -2.10 -9.15 2.63
C ILE A 65 -1.40 -10.45 3.00
N SER A 66 -1.66 -10.91 4.22
CA SER A 66 -1.19 -12.16 4.81
C SER A 66 -2.19 -12.55 5.89
N ASP A 67 -2.17 -13.80 6.37
CA ASP A 67 -3.13 -14.34 7.35
C ASP A 67 -3.43 -13.40 8.55
N ASP A 68 -2.46 -12.57 8.96
CA ASP A 68 -2.55 -11.67 10.11
C ASP A 68 -2.35 -10.17 9.78
N ASP A 69 -2.19 -9.79 8.50
CA ASP A 69 -1.91 -8.40 8.10
C ASP A 69 -2.99 -7.86 7.14
N TYR A 70 -3.60 -6.75 7.52
CA TYR A 70 -4.60 -6.03 6.75
C TYR A 70 -4.01 -4.81 6.04
N PHE A 71 -4.31 -4.62 4.77
CA PHE A 71 -3.90 -3.43 4.05
C PHE A 71 -4.60 -2.18 4.55
N ARG A 72 -3.82 -1.11 4.77
CA ARG A 72 -4.36 0.22 5.09
C ARG A 72 -4.13 1.21 3.96
N TYR A 73 -2.90 1.31 3.47
CA TYR A 73 -2.54 2.24 2.41
C TYR A 73 -1.23 1.85 1.72
N ILE A 74 -0.97 2.45 0.56
CA ILE A 74 0.30 2.36 -0.15
C ILE A 74 0.81 3.77 -0.50
N THR A 75 2.13 3.94 -0.51
CA THR A 75 2.79 5.21 -0.80
C THR A 75 4.16 4.96 -1.42
N VAL A 76 4.83 6.03 -1.86
CA VAL A 76 6.19 6.00 -2.42
C VAL A 76 7.08 6.96 -1.64
N THR A 77 8.31 6.55 -1.38
CA THR A 77 9.35 7.40 -0.78
C THR A 77 9.97 8.33 -1.82
N GLU A 78 10.67 9.37 -1.37
CA GLU A 78 11.46 10.24 -2.24
C GLU A 78 12.53 9.47 -3.03
N ASP A 79 12.98 8.33 -2.48
CA ASP A 79 13.92 7.39 -3.11
C ASP A 79 13.22 6.40 -4.08
N ASN A 80 11.97 6.70 -4.47
CA ASN A 80 11.14 5.86 -5.34
C ASN A 80 10.90 4.42 -4.82
N GLN A 81 10.95 4.23 -3.50
CA GLN A 81 10.65 2.92 -2.89
C GLN A 81 9.17 2.84 -2.53
N ILE A 82 8.55 1.71 -2.86
CA ILE A 82 7.15 1.46 -2.56
C ILE A 82 7.03 1.03 -1.10
N VAL A 83 6.14 1.69 -0.36
CA VAL A 83 5.89 1.41 1.05
C VAL A 83 4.41 1.11 1.24
N ILE A 84 4.13 0.00 1.90
CA ILE A 84 2.79 -0.43 2.25
C ILE A 84 2.61 -0.29 3.76
N GLY A 85 1.55 0.41 4.15
CA GLY A 85 1.03 0.43 5.51
C GLY A 85 0.07 -0.74 5.71
N VAL A 86 0.41 -1.64 6.64
CA VAL A 86 -0.43 -2.77 7.02
C VAL A 86 -0.77 -2.69 8.51
N LEU A 87 -1.98 -3.10 8.87
CA LEU A 87 -2.43 -3.26 10.23
C LEU A 87 -2.31 -4.73 10.62
N ASP A 88 -1.60 -4.99 11.70
CA ASP A 88 -1.56 -6.32 12.33
C ASP A 88 -2.90 -6.62 13.03
N MET A 89 -3.14 -7.87 13.44
CA MET A 89 -4.29 -8.24 14.30
C MET A 89 -4.44 -7.36 15.56
N ASN A 90 -3.33 -6.83 16.08
CA ASN A 90 -3.34 -5.91 17.22
C ASN A 90 -3.73 -4.47 16.87
N SER A 91 -4.18 -4.20 15.64
CA SER A 91 -4.41 -2.86 15.09
C SER A 91 -3.16 -1.97 15.09
N GLU A 92 -1.97 -2.57 15.15
CA GLU A 92 -0.71 -1.86 15.09
C GLU A 92 -0.32 -1.58 13.63
N LEU A 93 -0.13 -0.32 13.29
CA LEU A 93 0.29 0.10 11.95
C LEU A 93 1.78 -0.18 11.74
N LYS A 94 2.05 -1.18 10.91
CA LYS A 94 3.39 -1.58 10.47
C LYS A 94 3.61 -1.08 9.03
N HIS A 95 4.82 -0.62 8.75
CA HIS A 95 5.18 -0.19 7.41
C HIS A 95 6.18 -1.17 6.84
N ARG A 96 5.94 -1.62 5.62
CA ARG A 96 6.78 -2.56 4.90
C ARG A 96 7.24 -1.90 3.61
N ILE A 97 8.56 -1.81 3.43
CA ILE A 97 9.11 -1.45 2.12
C ILE A 97 9.03 -2.71 1.27
N ILE A 98 8.38 -2.60 0.11
CA ILE A 98 8.38 -3.67 -0.86
C ILE A 98 9.40 -3.33 -1.94
N SER A 99 10.40 -4.19 -2.05
CA SER A 99 11.34 -4.16 -3.15
C SER A 99 10.71 -4.85 -4.36
N PRO A 100 11.06 -4.46 -5.60
CA PRO A 100 10.64 -5.21 -6.79
C PRO A 100 11.05 -6.70 -6.73
N ASP A 101 12.14 -7.03 -6.04
CA ASP A 101 12.58 -8.41 -5.77
C ASP A 101 11.68 -9.20 -4.79
N ASP A 102 10.80 -8.53 -4.04
CA ASP A 102 9.84 -9.19 -3.13
C ASP A 102 8.53 -9.57 -3.85
N ILE A 103 8.37 -9.17 -5.12
CA ILE A 103 7.26 -9.61 -5.99
C ILE A 103 7.67 -10.95 -6.61
N LYS A 104 6.95 -12.03 -6.27
CA LYS A 104 7.29 -13.39 -6.70
C LYS A 104 6.49 -13.87 -7.90
#